data_AF-A0A3R6DZC2-F1
#
_entry.id   AF-A0A3R6DZC2-F1
#
_cell.length_a   1.000
_cell.length_b   1.000
_cell.length_c   1.000
_cell.angle_alpha   90.00
_cell.angle_beta   90.00
_cell.angle_gamma   90.00
#
_symmetry.space_group_name_H-M   'P 1'
#
loop_
_entity.id
_entity.type
_entity.pdbx_description
1 polymer ?
#
loop_
_entity_poly.entity_id
_entity_poly.type
_entity_poly.pdbx_seq_one_letter_code
_entity_poly.pdbx_strand_id
1 'polypeptide(L)'
;MVAFDYLKEQLTEFVKTFKNVKVNYEYDQLANLHTIEVLPQVVFDSAEFAIWECDFFERAYGAIPYEDISFISEDAYVGIEHIDWSIQGSEYAQGDLMLDEHITINESSEDLDTYKDNSVDFNTMSPEFYDTYTAVEIESLDLDYTSNEYKDKIVLNNKEIVMSFDDSLLQAA
;
A
#
# COMPACT_ATOMS: atom_id res chain seq x y z
N MET A 1 14.16 -22.05 7.71
CA MET A 1 13.55 -23.26 7.08
C MET A 1 12.35 -23.74 7.89
N VAL A 2 12.46 -23.87 9.23
CA VAL A 2 11.33 -24.20 10.12
C VAL A 2 10.13 -23.25 9.97
N ALA A 3 10.37 -21.94 9.87
CA ALA A 3 9.32 -20.93 9.71
C ALA A 3 8.47 -21.17 8.46
N PHE A 4 9.12 -21.27 7.30
CA PHE A 4 8.43 -21.51 6.04
C PHE A 4 7.65 -22.83 6.03
N ASP A 5 8.20 -23.90 6.62
CA ASP A 5 7.50 -25.19 6.71
C ASP A 5 6.22 -25.06 7.55
N TYR A 6 6.28 -24.36 8.69
CA TYR A 6 5.11 -24.06 9.52
C TYR A 6 4.08 -23.21 8.78
N LEU A 7 4.52 -22.12 8.14
CA LEU A 7 3.64 -21.23 7.36
C LEU A 7 2.95 -22.00 6.24
N LYS A 8 3.70 -22.82 5.50
CA LYS A 8 3.16 -23.65 4.44
C LYS A 8 2.09 -24.61 4.94
N GLU A 9 2.28 -25.23 6.11
CA GLU A 9 1.28 -26.10 6.74
C GLU A 9 0.01 -25.30 7.10
N GLN A 10 0.15 -24.20 7.83
CA GLN A 10 -0.99 -23.37 8.26
C GLN A 10 -1.77 -22.79 7.07
N LEU A 11 -1.07 -22.28 6.05
CA LEU A 11 -1.69 -21.73 4.85
C LEU A 11 -2.36 -22.82 4.00
N THR A 12 -1.84 -24.05 4.03
CA THR A 12 -2.49 -25.19 3.37
C THR A 12 -3.79 -25.60 4.06
N GLU A 13 -3.89 -25.46 5.38
CA GLU A 13 -5.14 -25.65 6.11
C GLU A 13 -6.11 -24.50 5.87
N PHE A 14 -5.61 -23.26 5.86
CA PHE A 14 -6.38 -22.05 5.58
C PHE A 14 -7.16 -22.15 4.26
N VAL A 15 -6.51 -22.50 3.14
CA VAL A 15 -7.18 -22.58 1.83
C VAL A 15 -8.22 -23.72 1.72
N LYS A 16 -8.20 -24.68 2.63
CA LYS A 16 -9.24 -25.72 2.71
C LYS A 16 -10.51 -25.19 3.37
N THR A 17 -10.35 -24.28 4.33
CA THR A 17 -11.45 -23.59 5.01
C THR A 17 -12.01 -22.48 4.14
N PHE A 18 -11.13 -21.62 3.61
CA PHE A 18 -11.47 -20.51 2.73
C PHE A 18 -11.31 -20.95 1.28
N LYS A 19 -12.31 -21.63 0.73
CA LYS A 19 -12.16 -22.30 -0.57
C LYS A 19 -12.01 -21.35 -1.76
N ASN A 20 -12.53 -20.13 -1.66
CA ASN A 20 -12.40 -19.08 -2.67
C ASN A 20 -11.28 -18.10 -2.28
N VAL A 21 -10.10 -18.63 -1.96
CA VAL A 21 -8.92 -17.81 -1.61
C VAL A 21 -7.70 -18.27 -2.39
N LYS A 22 -6.80 -17.36 -2.67
CA LYS A 22 -5.43 -17.61 -3.10
C LYS A 22 -4.49 -16.90 -2.15
N VAL A 23 -3.39 -17.57 -1.85
CA VAL A 23 -2.34 -17.02 -0.99
C VAL A 23 -1.04 -17.05 -1.75
N ASN A 24 -0.34 -15.92 -1.75
CA ASN A 24 1.02 -15.81 -2.22
C ASN A 24 1.94 -15.50 -1.04
N TYR A 25 3.16 -16.00 -1.11
CA TYR A 25 4.15 -15.87 -0.06
C TYR A 25 5.47 -15.38 -0.65
N GLU A 26 6.09 -14.44 0.04
CA GLU A 26 7.42 -13.89 -0.21
C GLU A 26 8.19 -13.82 1.11
N TYR A 27 9.48 -14.14 1.08
CA TYR A 27 10.39 -13.85 2.17
C TYR A 27 11.42 -12.78 1.76
N ASP A 28 11.29 -11.60 2.36
CA ASP A 28 12.29 -10.55 2.22
C ASP A 28 13.44 -10.82 3.20
N GLN A 29 14.60 -11.20 2.65
CA GLN A 29 15.81 -11.47 3.42
C GLN A 29 16.43 -10.21 4.05
N LEU A 30 16.23 -9.03 3.44
CA LEU A 30 16.77 -7.77 3.94
C LEU A 30 15.95 -7.26 5.13
N ALA A 31 14.63 -7.39 5.05
CA ALA A 31 13.72 -7.04 6.12
C ALA A 31 13.55 -8.16 7.17
N ASN A 32 13.98 -9.39 6.86
CA ASN A 32 13.69 -10.59 7.63
C ASN A 32 12.17 -10.77 7.86
N LEU A 33 11.37 -10.52 6.81
CA LEU A 33 9.92 -10.46 6.89
C LEU A 33 9.28 -11.52 6.00
N HIS A 34 8.33 -12.26 6.56
CA HIS A 34 7.43 -13.16 5.85
C HIS A 34 6.17 -12.40 5.42
N THR A 35 6.07 -12.07 4.14
CA THR A 35 4.89 -11.40 3.59
C THR A 35 3.95 -12.43 2.97
N ILE A 36 2.69 -12.38 3.38
CA ILE A 36 1.64 -13.28 2.93
C ILE A 36 0.52 -12.44 2.32
N GLU A 37 0.39 -12.49 1.00
CA GLU A 37 -0.69 -11.82 0.29
C GLU A 37 -1.91 -12.73 0.20
N VAL A 38 -3.07 -12.22 0.59
CA VAL A 38 -4.35 -12.93 0.61
C VAL A 38 -5.29 -12.31 -0.43
N LEU A 39 -5.77 -13.16 -1.33
CA LEU A 39 -6.62 -12.82 -2.47
C LEU A 39 -7.90 -13.65 -2.44
N PRO A 40 -9.08 -13.13 -2.84
CA PRO A 40 -9.34 -11.73 -3.18
C PRO A 40 -9.52 -10.84 -1.94
N GLN A 41 -9.51 -9.52 -2.11
CA GLN A 41 -9.68 -8.54 -1.02
C GLN A 41 -10.91 -8.82 -0.14
N VAL A 42 -12.02 -9.28 -0.71
CA VAL A 42 -13.24 -9.62 0.08
C VAL A 42 -13.01 -10.71 1.13
N VAL A 43 -12.04 -11.60 0.92
CA VAL A 43 -11.65 -12.59 1.96
C VAL A 43 -10.82 -11.92 3.04
N PHE A 44 -9.87 -11.06 2.67
CA PHE A 44 -9.04 -10.33 3.63
C PHE A 44 -9.88 -9.41 4.53
N ASP A 45 -10.88 -8.73 3.97
CA ASP A 45 -11.79 -7.84 4.70
C ASP A 45 -12.85 -8.59 5.53
N SER A 46 -12.91 -9.92 5.45
CA SER A 46 -13.93 -10.72 6.13
C SER A 46 -13.67 -10.83 7.64
N ALA A 47 -14.76 -10.85 8.42
CA ALA A 47 -14.67 -11.10 9.86
C ALA A 47 -14.11 -12.49 10.17
N GLU A 48 -14.40 -13.47 9.31
CA GLU A 48 -13.89 -14.83 9.42
C GLU A 48 -12.36 -14.88 9.29
N PHE A 49 -11.78 -14.12 8.35
CA PHE A 49 -10.34 -14.00 8.21
C PHE A 49 -9.72 -13.32 9.43
N ALA A 50 -10.28 -12.21 9.91
CA ALA A 50 -9.76 -11.50 11.08
C ALA A 50 -9.71 -12.39 12.34
N ILE A 51 -10.72 -13.24 12.55
CA ILE A 51 -10.71 -14.22 13.64
C ILE A 51 -9.62 -15.27 13.42
N TRP A 52 -9.52 -15.81 12.21
CA TRP A 52 -8.51 -16.81 11.87
C TRP A 52 -7.08 -16.26 12.02
N GLU A 53 -6.84 -15.01 11.63
CA GLU A 53 -5.56 -14.31 11.73
C GLU A 53 -5.15 -14.14 13.20
N CYS A 54 -6.07 -13.70 14.06
CA CYS A 54 -5.82 -13.63 15.51
C CYS A 54 -5.37 -14.99 16.05
N ASP A 55 -6.14 -16.05 15.75
CA ASP A 55 -5.82 -17.39 16.22
C ASP A 55 -4.49 -17.91 15.64
N PHE A 56 -4.19 -17.54 14.38
CA PHE A 56 -2.93 -17.87 13.73
C PHE A 56 -1.74 -17.25 14.47
N PHE A 57 -1.78 -15.97 14.80
CA PHE A 57 -0.68 -15.30 15.50
C PHE A 57 -0.47 -15.85 16.91
N GLU A 58 -1.53 -16.21 17.64
CA GLU A 58 -1.40 -16.89 18.92
C GLU A 58 -0.64 -18.21 18.81
N ARG A 59 -0.94 -19.02 17.78
CA ARG A 59 -0.23 -20.28 17.52
C ARG A 59 1.21 -20.04 17.04
N ALA A 60 1.41 -19.07 16.14
CA ALA A 60 2.70 -18.76 15.54
C ALA A 60 3.71 -18.30 16.61
N TYR A 61 3.26 -17.50 17.59
CA TYR A 61 4.10 -17.03 18.70
C TYR A 61 4.78 -18.19 19.47
N GLY A 62 4.09 -19.33 19.61
CA GLY A 62 4.65 -20.52 20.25
C GLY A 62 5.49 -21.41 19.32
N ALA A 63 5.11 -21.51 18.05
CA ALA A 63 5.72 -22.45 17.10
C ALA A 63 7.01 -21.90 16.44
N ILE A 64 6.99 -20.63 16.06
CA ILE A 64 8.06 -19.96 15.31
C ILE A 64 8.37 -18.60 15.97
N PRO A 65 8.85 -18.63 17.23
CA PRO A 65 9.13 -17.39 17.94
C PRO A 65 10.22 -16.59 17.21
N TYR A 66 10.07 -15.27 17.20
CA TYR A 66 10.98 -14.29 16.59
C TYR A 66 10.95 -14.17 15.06
N GLU A 67 10.02 -14.85 14.39
CA GLU A 67 9.78 -14.61 12.96
C GLU A 67 8.79 -13.44 12.78
N ASP A 68 9.11 -12.50 11.89
CA ASP A 68 8.22 -11.40 11.55
C ASP A 68 7.31 -11.82 10.39
N ILE A 69 6.00 -11.69 10.57
CA ILE A 69 4.99 -12.13 9.60
C ILE A 69 4.00 -11.00 9.38
N SER A 70 3.70 -10.70 8.11
CA SER A 70 2.72 -9.69 7.71
C SER A 70 1.74 -10.28 6.71
N PHE A 71 0.45 -10.12 6.97
CA PHE A 71 -0.58 -10.37 5.97
C PHE A 71 -0.91 -9.07 5.23
N ILE A 72 -1.10 -9.17 3.92
CA ILE A 72 -1.50 -8.05 3.07
C ILE A 72 -2.59 -8.49 2.10
N SER A 73 -3.36 -7.52 1.62
CA SER A 73 -4.31 -7.65 0.52
C SER A 73 -3.70 -7.13 -0.78
N GLU A 74 -4.42 -7.36 -1.89
CA GLU A 74 -4.02 -6.92 -3.24
C GLU A 74 -4.01 -5.39 -3.43
N ASP A 75 -4.64 -4.63 -2.53
CA ASP A 75 -4.66 -3.17 -2.54
C ASP A 75 -3.57 -2.54 -1.64
N ALA A 76 -2.68 -3.34 -1.07
CA ALA A 76 -1.56 -2.84 -0.28
C ALA A 76 -0.64 -1.93 -1.13
N TYR A 77 -0.27 -0.77 -0.57
CA TYR A 77 0.59 0.20 -1.28
C TYR A 77 1.96 -0.38 -1.66
N VAL A 78 2.45 -1.31 -0.83
CA VAL A 78 3.63 -2.14 -1.11
C VAL A 78 3.15 -3.59 -1.11
N GLY A 79 3.04 -4.16 -2.30
CA GLY A 79 2.71 -5.57 -2.49
C GLY A 79 3.93 -6.48 -2.39
N ILE A 80 3.77 -7.73 -2.81
CA ILE A 80 4.89 -8.67 -2.98
C ILE A 80 5.62 -8.44 -4.31
N GLU A 81 6.95 -8.43 -4.30
CA GLU A 81 7.75 -8.26 -5.51
C GLU A 81 8.03 -9.61 -6.19
N HIS A 82 8.33 -10.63 -5.39
CA HIS A 82 8.68 -11.97 -5.84
C HIS A 82 7.87 -13.05 -5.10
N ILE A 83 7.12 -13.84 -5.87
CA ILE A 83 6.36 -14.97 -5.32
C ILE A 83 7.29 -16.19 -5.15
N ASP A 84 7.70 -16.45 -3.92
CA ASP A 84 8.46 -17.66 -3.56
C ASP A 84 7.57 -18.91 -3.55
N TRP A 85 6.31 -18.73 -3.12
CA TRP A 85 5.34 -19.82 -3.04
C TRP A 85 3.91 -19.33 -3.17
N SER A 86 3.03 -20.16 -3.74
CA SER A 86 1.61 -19.85 -3.89
C SER A 86 0.75 -21.10 -3.72
N ILE A 87 -0.45 -20.90 -3.20
CA ILE A 87 -1.49 -21.92 -3.07
C ILE A 87 -2.86 -21.29 -3.27
N GLN A 88 -3.80 -22.07 -3.81
CA GLN A 88 -5.18 -21.63 -3.99
C GLN A 88 -6.16 -22.68 -3.49
N GLY A 89 -7.30 -22.21 -2.99
CA GLY A 89 -8.45 -23.02 -2.64
C GLY A 89 -9.16 -23.56 -3.87
N SER A 90 -9.98 -24.59 -3.67
CA SER A 90 -10.63 -25.33 -4.77
C SER A 90 -11.67 -24.53 -5.54
N GLU A 91 -12.23 -23.49 -4.92
CA GLU A 91 -13.28 -22.64 -5.49
C GLU A 91 -12.72 -21.28 -5.94
N TYR A 92 -11.40 -21.07 -5.81
CA TYR A 92 -10.76 -19.85 -6.29
C TYR A 92 -10.87 -19.79 -7.81
N ALA A 93 -11.83 -19.00 -8.28
CA ALA A 93 -11.91 -18.63 -9.68
C ALA A 93 -10.84 -17.56 -9.89
N GLN A 94 -9.79 -17.90 -10.65
CA GLN A 94 -8.91 -16.88 -11.20
C GLN A 94 -9.79 -16.02 -12.09
N GLY A 95 -10.16 -14.83 -11.59
CA GLY A 95 -11.01 -13.92 -12.32
C GLY A 95 -10.46 -13.80 -13.72
N ASP A 96 -11.30 -14.11 -14.72
CA ASP A 96 -11.07 -13.69 -16.07
C ASP A 96 -10.79 -12.18 -15.97
N LEU A 97 -9.54 -11.79 -16.11
CA LEU A 97 -9.18 -10.44 -16.52
C LEU A 97 -9.61 -10.30 -17.99
N MET A 98 -10.92 -10.48 -18.25
CA MET A 98 -11.58 -9.75 -19.31
C MET A 98 -11.57 -8.32 -18.81
N LEU A 99 -10.44 -7.64 -19.06
CA LEU A 99 -10.43 -6.19 -19.25
C LEU A 99 -11.76 -5.86 -19.93
N ASP A 100 -12.59 -5.04 -19.29
CA ASP A 100 -13.83 -4.57 -19.89
C ASP A 100 -13.59 -4.28 -21.38
N GLU A 101 -14.26 -5.03 -22.27
CA GLU A 101 -14.28 -4.81 -23.72
C GLU A 101 -14.94 -3.47 -24.10
N HIS A 102 -14.94 -2.50 -23.18
CA HIS A 102 -15.43 -1.15 -23.37
C HIS A 102 -14.35 -0.16 -23.83
N ILE A 103 -13.14 -0.63 -24.17
CA ILE A 103 -12.28 0.14 -25.09
C ILE A 103 -12.91 0.06 -26.49
N THR A 104 -13.94 0.87 -26.73
CA THR A 104 -14.28 1.28 -28.09
C THR A 104 -13.05 2.00 -28.64
N ILE A 105 -12.32 1.33 -29.52
CA ILE A 105 -11.34 1.95 -30.40
C ILE A 105 -12.07 3.08 -31.10
N ASN A 106 -11.77 4.32 -30.73
CA ASN A 106 -12.31 5.47 -31.42
C ASN A 106 -11.55 5.54 -32.75
N GLU A 107 -12.10 4.93 -33.80
CA GLU A 107 -11.65 5.11 -35.18
C GLU A 107 -12.07 6.51 -35.68
N SER A 108 -11.72 7.57 -34.95
CA SER A 108 -11.78 8.92 -35.49
C SER A 108 -10.44 9.21 -36.15
N SER A 109 -10.39 9.06 -37.47
CA SER A 109 -9.32 9.65 -38.27
C SER A 109 -9.45 11.17 -38.20
N GLU A 110 -8.82 11.79 -37.22
CA GLU A 110 -8.58 13.24 -37.24
C GLU A 110 -7.42 13.49 -38.21
N ASP A 111 -7.75 14.02 -39.39
CA ASP A 111 -6.78 14.58 -40.31
C ASP A 111 -6.06 15.74 -39.61
N LEU A 112 -4.81 15.50 -39.24
CA LEU A 112 -3.89 16.54 -38.75
C LEU A 112 -3.56 17.49 -39.91
N ASP A 113 -4.34 18.56 -40.03
CA ASP A 113 -4.01 19.70 -40.87
C ASP A 113 -2.64 20.26 -40.43
N THR A 114 -1.64 20.02 -41.27
CA THR A 114 -0.27 20.47 -41.07
C THR A 114 -0.24 21.98 -41.28
N TYR A 115 -0.41 22.73 -40.19
CA TYR A 115 -0.11 24.16 -40.22
C TYR A 115 1.40 24.37 -40.19
N LYS A 116 1.84 25.08 -41.22
CA LYS A 116 3.24 25.39 -41.54
C LYS A 116 3.98 26.03 -40.37
N ASP A 117 5.23 25.58 -40.24
CA ASP A 117 6.34 26.21 -39.54
C ASP A 117 6.28 27.74 -39.60
N ASN A 118 6.15 28.37 -38.42
CA ASN A 118 6.56 29.73 -38.17
C ASN A 118 7.26 29.73 -36.81
N SER A 119 8.58 29.86 -36.81
CA SER A 119 9.38 30.05 -35.60
C SER A 119 8.88 31.27 -34.82
N VAL A 120 8.40 31.06 -33.59
CA VAL A 120 8.01 32.16 -32.69
C VAL A 120 9.16 32.45 -31.74
N ASP A 121 9.71 33.66 -31.84
CA ASP A 121 10.76 34.19 -30.97
C ASP A 121 10.15 34.64 -29.63
N PHE A 122 10.63 34.09 -28.52
CA PHE A 122 9.98 34.15 -27.19
C PHE A 122 10.09 35.50 -26.46
N ASN A 123 10.62 36.55 -27.08
CA ASN A 123 10.98 37.80 -26.38
C ASN A 123 9.98 38.97 -26.55
N THR A 124 8.78 38.75 -27.09
CA THR A 124 7.87 39.88 -27.41
C THR A 124 6.39 39.71 -27.04
N MET A 125 6.01 38.77 -26.16
CA MET A 125 4.61 38.69 -25.72
C MET A 125 4.34 39.64 -24.54
N SER A 126 3.70 40.78 -24.82
CA SER A 126 3.08 41.65 -23.81
C SER A 126 1.81 40.97 -23.26
N PRO A 127 1.44 41.17 -21.98
CA PRO A 127 0.34 40.42 -21.38
C PRO A 127 -1.00 40.96 -21.88
N GLU A 128 -1.74 40.15 -22.63
CA GLU A 128 -3.14 40.42 -22.94
C GLU A 128 -4.05 39.58 -22.03
N PHE A 129 -5.00 40.30 -21.44
CA PHE A 129 -5.99 39.85 -20.49
C PHE A 129 -6.96 38.87 -21.14
N TYR A 130 -7.17 37.70 -20.52
CA TYR A 130 -8.33 36.88 -20.79
C TYR A 130 -9.33 37.04 -19.65
N ASP A 131 -10.50 37.57 -20.01
CA ASP A 131 -11.67 37.62 -19.15
C ASP A 131 -12.26 36.22 -18.94
N THR A 132 -12.69 36.03 -17.70
CA THR A 132 -13.07 34.83 -16.98
C THR A 132 -14.40 34.21 -17.44
N TYR A 133 -14.54 32.88 -17.40
CA TYR A 133 -15.79 32.21 -16.98
C TYR A 133 -15.54 30.92 -16.16
N THR A 134 -15.86 31.05 -14.85
CA THR A 134 -16.48 30.11 -13.88
C THR A 134 -16.00 28.65 -13.77
N ALA A 135 -15.25 28.30 -12.69
CA ALA A 135 -15.69 27.79 -11.36
C ALA A 135 -15.82 26.24 -11.35
N VAL A 136 -15.22 25.42 -10.47
CA VAL A 136 -14.71 25.54 -9.09
C VAL A 136 -13.51 24.57 -8.96
N GLU A 137 -12.37 25.01 -8.42
CA GLU A 137 -11.25 24.13 -8.08
C GLU A 137 -11.08 24.05 -6.55
N ILE A 138 -11.23 22.81 -6.06
CA ILE A 138 -10.43 22.09 -5.04
C ILE A 138 -10.05 22.88 -3.77
N GLU A 139 -10.67 22.51 -2.65
CA GLU A 139 -10.21 22.92 -1.32
C GLU A 139 -8.82 22.32 -1.02
N SER A 140 -7.99 23.21 -0.51
CA SER A 140 -6.56 23.12 -0.18
C SER A 140 -6.23 22.07 0.88
N LEU A 141 -5.25 21.21 0.60
CA LEU A 141 -4.37 20.61 1.61
C LEU A 141 -2.98 21.20 1.43
N ASP A 142 -2.64 22.14 2.32
CA ASP A 142 -1.30 22.71 2.42
C ASP A 142 -0.29 21.63 2.81
N LEU A 143 0.54 21.23 1.85
CA LEU A 143 1.76 20.46 2.07
C LEU A 143 2.94 21.23 1.46
N ASP A 144 3.33 22.30 2.14
CA ASP A 144 4.56 23.02 1.83
C ASP A 144 5.77 22.18 2.24
N TYR A 145 6.23 21.32 1.32
CA TYR A 145 7.62 20.91 1.26
C TYR A 145 8.42 22.00 0.54
N THR A 146 9.03 22.89 1.30
CA THR A 146 10.14 23.72 0.78
C THR A 146 11.48 23.11 1.20
N SER A 147 12.12 22.48 0.22
CA SER A 147 13.52 22.08 0.27
C SER A 147 14.42 23.23 -0.18
N ASN A 148 15.58 23.31 0.46
CA ASN A 148 16.78 24.11 0.20
C ASN A 148 16.81 25.54 0.77
N GLU A 149 17.47 25.68 1.93
CA GLU A 149 18.76 26.39 2.01
C GLU A 149 19.42 26.18 3.39
N TYR A 150 20.55 25.47 3.40
CA TYR A 150 21.44 25.42 4.56
C TYR A 150 22.13 26.78 4.75
N LYS A 151 21.74 27.57 5.76
CA LYS A 151 22.65 28.50 6.44
C LYS A 151 22.32 28.67 7.93
N ASP A 152 23.36 28.41 8.73
CA ASP A 152 23.63 28.94 10.06
C ASP A 152 22.85 28.40 11.29
N LYS A 153 23.52 27.46 11.95
CA LYS A 153 23.64 27.28 13.42
C LYS A 153 22.34 27.33 14.22
N ILE A 154 21.79 26.15 14.50
CA ILE A 154 20.99 25.93 15.72
C ILE A 154 21.80 25.04 16.66
N VAL A 155 22.23 25.64 17.76
CA VAL A 155 22.88 24.98 18.89
C VAL A 155 21.84 24.11 19.59
N LEU A 156 21.98 22.79 19.53
CA LEU A 156 21.22 21.87 20.37
C LEU A 156 21.70 22.02 21.81
N ASN A 157 20.94 22.76 22.61
CA ASN A 157 21.18 22.85 24.04
C ASN A 157 20.62 21.56 24.69
N ASN A 158 21.50 20.60 24.96
CA ASN A 158 21.20 19.43 25.76
C ASN A 158 20.74 19.86 27.16
N LYS A 159 19.43 19.78 27.41
CA LYS A 159 18.89 19.67 28.77
C LYS A 159 17.97 18.48 28.81
N GLU A 160 18.42 17.49 29.57
CA GLU A 160 17.72 16.26 29.95
C GLU A 160 16.25 16.54 30.25
N ILE A 161 15.35 15.88 29.52
CA ILE A 161 13.95 15.75 29.93
C ILE A 161 13.92 14.59 30.92
N VAL A 162 14.01 14.92 32.21
CA VAL A 162 13.74 13.99 33.31
C VAL A 162 12.23 13.85 33.43
N MET A 163 11.69 12.66 33.15
CA MET A 163 10.29 12.32 33.43
C MET A 163 10.15 11.99 34.93
N SER A 164 9.48 12.85 35.69
CA SER A 164 9.05 12.55 37.06
C SER A 164 7.68 11.89 37.04
N PHE A 165 7.55 10.71 37.64
CA PHE A 165 6.26 10.07 37.89
C PHE A 165 5.65 10.67 39.17
N ASP A 166 4.51 11.35 39.05
CA ASP A 166 3.72 11.77 40.21
C ASP A 166 2.91 10.58 40.75
N ASP A 167 3.32 10.08 41.91
CA ASP A 167 2.63 9.07 42.73
C ASP A 167 1.33 9.64 43.32
N SER A 168 0.23 9.65 42.57
CA SER A 168 -1.08 10.04 43.10
C SER A 168 -2.25 9.19 42.57
N LEU A 169 -2.03 7.89 42.41
CA LEU A 169 -3.10 6.89 42.21
C LEU A 169 -3.20 5.90 43.38
N LEU A 170 -3.12 6.42 44.61
CA LEU A 170 -3.47 5.69 45.83
C LEU A 170 -4.36 6.54 46.73
N GLN A 171 -5.67 6.55 46.42
CA GLN A 171 -6.83 6.78 47.31
C GLN A 171 -8.04 6.97 46.38
N ALA A 172 -9.11 6.18 46.42
CA ALA A 172 -9.78 5.60 47.57
C ALA A 172 -10.37 4.22 47.25
N ALA A 173 -10.14 3.29 48.17
CA ALA A 173 -11.01 2.15 48.45
C ALA A 173 -11.93 2.52 49.62
#